data_AF-A0A9N9J070-F1
#
_entry.id   AF-A0A9N9J070-F1
#
_cell.length_a   1.000
_cell.length_b   1.000
_cell.length_c   1.000
_cell.angle_alpha   90.00
_cell.angle_beta   90.00
_cell.angle_gamma   90.00
#
_symmetry.space_group_name_H-M   'P 1'
#
loop_
_entity.id
_entity.type
_entity.pdbx_description
1 polymer ?
#
loop_
_entity_poly.entity_id
_entity_poly.type
_entity_poly.pdbx_seq_one_letter_code
_entity_poly.pdbx_strand_id
1 'polypeptide(L)' 'MVQNVFIVAAKRTAFGAFGGSLKGYTATELGAFAAKAAIQSLNKTVPIDSVIFGN' A
#
# COMPACT_ATOMS: atom_id res chain seq x y z
N MET A 1 -8.55 2.65 26.94
CA MET A 1 -9.54 1.73 26.34
C MET A 1 -8.95 1.15 25.08
N VAL A 2 -9.14 -0.14 24.81
CA VAL A 2 -8.75 -0.77 23.54
C VAL A 2 -9.86 -0.49 22.53
N GLN A 3 -9.51 0.01 21.36
CA GLN A 3 -10.44 0.18 20.24
C GLN A 3 -10.37 -1.04 19.32
N ASN A 4 -11.50 -1.40 18.71
CA ASN A 4 -11.53 -2.42 17.67
C ASN A 4 -10.80 -1.92 16.42
N VAL A 5 -9.97 -2.77 15.82
CA VAL A 5 -9.20 -2.45 14.62
C VAL A 5 -9.65 -3.36 13.48
N PHE A 6 -9.91 -2.77 12.32
CA PHE A 6 -10.41 -3.47 11.14
C PHE A 6 -9.51 -3.21 9.93
N ILE A 7 -9.26 -4.26 9.14
CA ILE A 7 -8.60 -4.12 7.83
C ILE A 7 -9.70 -3.84 6.80
N VAL A 8 -9.73 -2.61 6.27
CA VAL A 8 -10.77 -2.18 5.32
C VAL A 8 -10.34 -2.26 3.86
N ALA A 9 -9.03 -2.33 3.59
CA ALA A 9 -8.46 -2.57 2.27
C ALA A 9 -7.09 -3.24 2.39
N ALA A 10 -6.77 -4.12 1.45
CA ALA A 10 -5.47 -4.76 1.35
C ALA A 10 -5.11 -4.99 -0.12
N LYS A 11 -3.96 -4.47 -0.57
CA LYS A 11 -3.42 -4.62 -1.92
C LYS A 11 -1.91 -4.78 -1.86
N ARG A 12 -1.34 -5.34 -2.92
CA ARG A 12 0.10 -5.58 -3.10
C ARG A 12 0.48 -5.33 -4.55
N THR A 13 1.75 -5.00 -4.81
CA THR A 13 2.31 -4.98 -6.17
C THR A 13 2.63 -6.39 -6.65
N ALA A 14 2.91 -6.57 -7.94
CA ALA A 14 3.63 -7.77 -8.38
C ALA A 14 4.98 -7.87 -7.66
N PHE A 15 5.47 -9.09 -7.48
CA PHE A 15 6.83 -9.32 -7.01
C PHE A 15 7.74 -9.39 -8.23
N GLY A 16 8.76 -8.54 -8.26
CA GLY A 16 9.74 -8.49 -9.32
C GLY A 16 10.85 -9.52 -9.08
N ALA A 17 11.27 -10.21 -10.13
CA ALA A 17 12.53 -10.96 -10.10
C ALA A 17 13.72 -9.98 -10.01
N PHE A 18 14.85 -10.45 -9.50
CA PHE A 18 16.09 -9.67 -9.47
C PHE A 18 16.49 -9.24 -10.89
N GLY A 19 16.74 -7.94 -11.11
CA GLY A 19 17.01 -7.38 -12.43
C GLY A 19 15.84 -7.40 -13.43
N GLY A 20 14.63 -7.76 -12.98
CA GLY A 20 13.43 -7.91 -13.80
C GLY A 20 12.61 -6.62 -13.97
N SER A 21 11.33 -6.78 -14.28
CA SER A 21 10.45 -5.70 -14.74
C SER A 21 10.20 -4.57 -13.74
N LEU A 22 10.46 -4.80 -12.44
CA LEU A 22 10.28 -3.79 -11.40
C LEU A 22 11.58 -3.12 -10.95
N LYS A 23 12.75 -3.45 -11.53
CA LYS A 23 14.05 -2.91 -11.10
C LYS A 23 14.17 -1.39 -11.19
N GLY A 24 13.36 -0.76 -12.05
CA GLY A 24 13.37 0.67 -12.28
C GLY A 24 12.59 1.47 -11.24
N TYR A 25 11.83 0.80 -10.37
CA TYR A 25 11.08 1.45 -9.31
C TYR A 25 11.83 1.40 -7.99
N THR A 26 11.82 2.51 -7.28
CA THR A 26 12.27 2.61 -5.89
C THR A 26 11.30 1.89 -4.95
N ALA A 27 11.77 1.54 -3.75
CA ALA A 27 10.91 0.98 -2.71
C ALA A 27 9.73 1.91 -2.38
N THR A 28 9.96 3.23 -2.36
CA THR A 28 8.93 4.24 -2.13
C THR A 28 7.87 4.25 -3.21
N GLU A 29 8.24 4.15 -4.50
CA GLU A 29 7.27 4.08 -5.60
C GLU A 29 6.43 2.80 -5.53
N LEU A 30 7.05 1.66 -5.25
CA LEU A 30 6.33 0.40 -5.07
C LEU A 30 5.34 0.48 -3.88
N GLY A 31 5.75 1.09 -2.77
CA GLY A 31 4.88 1.38 -1.64
C GLY A 31 3.72 2.31 -2.01
N ALA A 32 3.98 3.37 -2.78
CA ALA A 32 2.97 4.30 -3.26
C ALA A 32 1.95 3.63 -4.19
N PHE A 33 2.39 2.73 -5.08
CA PHE A 33 1.47 1.96 -5.94
C PHE A 33 0.55 1.05 -5.12
N ALA A 34 1.11 0.34 -4.13
CA ALA A 34 0.32 -0.52 -3.24
C ALA A 34 -0.71 0.29 -2.42
N ALA A 35 -0.29 1.39 -1.79
CA ALA A 35 -1.17 2.25 -1.01
C ALA A 35 -2.27 2.89 -1.86
N LYS A 36 -1.92 3.42 -3.05
CA LYS A 36 -2.88 4.01 -3.98
C LYS A 36 -3.95 2.99 -4.39
N ALA A 37 -3.54 1.76 -4.74
CA ALA A 37 -4.48 0.71 -5.10
C ALA A 37 -5.39 0.31 -3.92
N ALA A 38 -4.87 0.28 -2.69
CA ALA A 38 -5.66 -0.01 -1.50
C ALA A 38 -6.73 1.07 -1.26
N ILE A 39 -6.33 2.35 -1.28
CA ILE A 39 -7.25 3.49 -1.09
C ILE A 39 -8.31 3.52 -2.20
N GLN A 40 -7.92 3.32 -3.46
CA GLN A 40 -8.84 3.32 -4.60
C GLN A 40 -9.86 2.17 -4.56
N SER A 41 -9.58 1.08 -3.83
CA SER A 41 -10.52 -0.03 -3.67
C SER A 41 -11.63 0.25 -2.66
N LEU A 42 -11.56 1.38 -1.95
CA LEU A 42 -12.60 1.81 -1.01
C LEU A 42 -13.73 2.51 -1.76
N ASN A 43 -14.97 2.21 -1.37
CA ASN A 43 -16.16 2.83 -1.96
C ASN A 43 -16.39 4.28 -1.52
N LYS A 44 -15.50 4.84 -0.71
CA LYS A 44 -15.63 6.16 -0.07
C LYS A 44 -14.24 6.77 0.11
N THR A 45 -14.15 8.10 0.07
CA THR A 45 -12.96 8.80 0.53
C THR A 45 -12.84 8.64 2.04
N VAL A 46 -11.70 8.15 2.52
CA VAL A 46 -11.41 7.96 3.95
C VAL A 46 -10.25 8.87 4.33
N PRO A 47 -10.36 9.67 5.41
CA PRO A 47 -9.24 10.46 5.91
C PRO A 47 -8.13 9.53 6.38
N ILE A 48 -6.88 9.86 6.03
CA ILE A 48 -5.70 9.10 6.42
C ILE A 48 -4.94 9.91 7.48
N ASP A 49 -4.98 9.46 8.73
CA ASP A 49 -4.35 10.18 9.85
C ASP A 49 -2.87 9.84 10.03
N SER A 50 -2.47 8.62 9.65
CA SER A 50 -1.10 8.15 9.79
C SER A 50 -0.72 7.16 8.68
N VAL A 51 0.58 7.13 8.35
CA VAL A 51 1.17 6.24 7.35
C VAL A 51 2.39 5.58 7.96
N ILE A 52 2.43 4.24 7.95
CA ILE A 52 3.53 3.43 8.50
C ILE A 52 3.94 2.40 7.44
N PHE A 53 5.20 2.45 7.02
CA PHE A 53 5.79 1.50 6.06
C PHE A 53 7.00 0.80 6.70
N GLY A 54 7.10 -0.51 6.50
CA GLY A 54 8.34 -1.25 6.74
C GLY A 54 9.21 -1.22 5.48
N ASN A 55 10.47 -0.82 5.61
CA ASN A 55 11.45 -0.75 4.54
C ASN A 55 12.85 -1.09 5.06
#